data_AF-A0A166CC81-F1
#
_entry.id   AF-A0A166CC81-F1
#
_cell.length_a   1.000
_cell.length_b   1.000
_cell.length_c   1.000
_cell.angle_alpha   90.00
_cell.angle_beta   90.00
_cell.angle_gamma   90.00
#
_symmetry.space_group_name_H-M   'P 1'
#
loop_
_entity.id
_entity.type
_entity.pdbx_description
1 polymer ?
#
loop_
_entity_poly.entity_id
_entity_poly.type
_entity_poly.pdbx_seq_one_letter_code
_entity_poly.pdbx_strand_id
1 'polypeptide(L)'
;MAKKEEKIKFNDLNYAIYKIGSWKNSYEVNLIGNSNEIPQSQVTKNHVEMSMTEIRKSSFEIENKVVNGIVALGYQLNPNLKKIAIDDLIKKEEEEYNNIIEELESLKLEDNEKTIDLNENDYLIYKLEKDHHVTIAKPTNEFTQAHHLKEIEKLAKQSTK
;
A
#
# COMPACT_ATOMS: atom_id res chain seq x y z
N MET A 1 3.75 -18.15 30.80
CA MET A 1 2.73 -18.22 29.73
C MET A 1 3.46 -18.57 28.45
N ALA A 2 3.17 -19.72 27.85
CA ALA A 2 3.78 -20.08 26.57
C ALA A 2 3.34 -19.07 25.51
N LYS A 3 4.28 -18.37 24.87
CA LYS A 3 3.99 -17.62 23.64
C LYS A 3 3.42 -18.64 22.67
N LYS A 4 2.15 -18.48 22.30
CA LYS A 4 1.55 -19.29 21.25
C LYS A 4 2.28 -18.88 19.97
N GLU A 5 3.18 -19.74 19.49
CA GLU A 5 3.81 -19.58 18.18
C GLU A 5 2.69 -19.70 17.13
N GLU A 6 2.02 -18.59 16.86
CA GLU A 6 1.06 -18.50 15.77
C GLU A 6 1.89 -18.34 14.49
N LYS A 7 2.14 -19.46 13.83
CA LYS A 7 2.68 -19.51 12.48
C LYS A 7 1.53 -19.41 11.50
N ILE A 8 1.72 -18.64 10.44
CA ILE A 8 0.76 -18.54 9.33
C ILE A 8 1.42 -19.00 8.04
N LYS A 9 0.62 -19.25 7.00
CA LYS A 9 1.12 -19.47 5.64
C LYS A 9 1.16 -18.15 4.88
N PHE A 10 2.04 -18.05 3.88
CA PHE A 10 2.08 -16.87 3.00
C PHE A 10 0.76 -16.67 2.23
N ASN A 11 -0.01 -17.73 1.99
CA ASN A 11 -1.32 -17.66 1.33
C ASN A 11 -2.51 -17.41 2.28
N ASP A 12 -2.30 -17.10 3.55
CA ASP A 12 -3.40 -16.82 4.48
C ASP A 12 -4.12 -15.51 4.11
N LEU A 13 -5.40 -15.60 3.77
CA LEU A 13 -6.24 -14.47 3.36
C LEU A 13 -6.47 -13.43 4.47
N ASN A 14 -6.24 -13.80 5.73
CA ASN A 14 -6.43 -12.91 6.87
C ASN A 14 -5.18 -12.10 7.19
N TYR A 15 -4.12 -12.19 6.39
CA TYR A 15 -2.87 -11.47 6.63
C TYR A 15 -2.35 -10.80 5.37
N ALA A 16 -1.79 -9.61 5.55
CA ALA A 16 -0.97 -8.93 4.56
C ALA A 16 0.50 -9.01 4.99
N ILE A 17 1.36 -9.42 4.07
CA ILE A 17 2.77 -9.72 4.31
C ILE A 17 3.60 -8.91 3.32
N TYR A 18 4.39 -8.00 3.86
CA TYR A 18 5.28 -7.11 3.10
C TYR A 18 6.73 -7.27 3.56
N LYS A 19 7.64 -6.78 2.73
CA LYS A 19 9.03 -6.54 3.11
C LYS A 19 9.36 -5.07 2.89
N ILE A 20 10.18 -4.51 3.78
CA ILE A 20 10.70 -3.15 3.58
C ILE A 20 11.65 -3.18 2.38
N GLY A 21 11.36 -2.38 1.37
CA GLY A 21 12.12 -2.29 0.14
C GLY A 21 11.91 -0.96 -0.56
N SER A 22 12.21 -0.93 -1.84
CA SER A 22 11.99 0.24 -2.68
C SER A 22 11.45 -0.22 -4.02
N TRP A 23 10.47 0.52 -4.52
CA TRP A 23 10.04 0.37 -5.89
C TRP A 23 11.16 0.83 -6.84
N LYS A 24 11.15 0.30 -8.06
CA LYS A 24 12.11 0.64 -9.11
C LYS A 24 11.88 2.06 -9.62
N ASN A 25 10.62 2.47 -9.75
CA ASN A 25 10.24 3.82 -10.13
C ASN A 25 9.94 4.70 -8.91
N SER A 26 10.00 6.02 -9.11
CA SER A 26 9.55 7.00 -8.14
C SER A 26 8.11 7.39 -8.48
N TYR A 27 7.26 7.40 -7.46
CA TYR A 27 5.84 7.72 -7.61
C TYR A 27 5.53 8.98 -6.81
N GLU A 28 4.70 9.86 -7.35
CA GLU A 28 4.28 11.08 -6.65
C GLU A 28 2.75 11.15 -6.51
N VAL A 29 2.02 10.63 -7.49
CA VAL A 29 0.55 10.59 -7.49
C VAL A 29 0.05 9.26 -6.92
N ASN A 30 0.69 8.16 -7.30
CA ASN A 30 0.29 6.83 -6.84
C ASN A 30 0.67 6.59 -5.37
N LEU A 31 -0.34 6.43 -4.52
CA LEU A 31 -0.17 6.28 -3.06
C LEU A 31 0.55 4.97 -2.68
N ILE A 32 0.41 3.90 -3.46
CA ILE A 32 1.08 2.62 -3.20
C ILE A 32 2.58 2.76 -3.45
N GLY A 33 2.94 3.42 -4.55
CA GLY A 33 4.33 3.68 -4.91
C GLY A 33 5.08 4.62 -3.94
N ASN A 34 4.35 5.38 -3.11
CA ASN A 34 4.93 6.20 -2.05
C ASN A 34 5.32 5.39 -0.79
N SER A 35 4.86 4.15 -0.68
CA SER A 35 5.20 3.23 0.42
C SER A 35 6.50 2.49 0.14
N ASN A 36 7.22 2.13 1.21
CA ASN A 36 8.37 1.21 1.15
C ASN A 36 7.97 -0.25 1.45
N GLU A 37 6.67 -0.54 1.52
CA GLU A 37 6.14 -1.88 1.76
C GLU A 37 5.92 -2.63 0.45
N ILE A 38 6.79 -3.60 0.16
CA ILE A 38 6.71 -4.41 -1.06
C ILE A 38 6.00 -5.74 -0.76
N PRO A 39 4.91 -6.09 -1.47
CA PRO A 39 4.20 -7.36 -1.25
C PRO A 39 5.13 -8.56 -1.34
N GLN A 40 4.96 -9.54 -0.44
CA GLN A 40 5.74 -10.79 -0.45
C GLN A 40 4.87 -12.04 -0.62
N SER A 41 3.54 -11.90 -0.59
CA SER A 41 2.62 -13.01 -0.89
C SER A 41 1.64 -12.67 -2.00
N GLN A 42 1.13 -13.72 -2.65
CA GLN A 42 0.13 -13.56 -3.72
C GLN A 42 -1.14 -12.89 -3.21
N VAL A 43 -1.57 -13.21 -2.00
CA VAL A 43 -2.72 -12.59 -1.34
C VAL A 43 -2.51 -11.10 -1.17
N THR A 44 -1.36 -10.70 -0.65
CA THR A 44 -1.03 -9.30 -0.41
C THR A 44 -0.96 -8.53 -1.74
N LYS A 45 -0.31 -9.11 -2.75
CA LYS A 45 -0.24 -8.53 -4.09
C LYS A 45 -1.64 -8.29 -4.67
N ASN A 46 -2.49 -9.31 -4.63
CA ASN A 46 -3.86 -9.21 -5.14
C ASN A 46 -4.68 -8.14 -4.39
N HIS A 47 -4.49 -8.03 -3.07
CA HIS A 47 -5.17 -7.01 -2.29
C HIS A 47 -4.75 -5.60 -2.69
N VAL A 48 -3.45 -5.38 -2.91
CA VAL A 48 -2.89 -4.11 -3.40
C VAL A 48 -3.42 -3.77 -4.79
N GLU A 49 -3.34 -4.71 -5.74
CA GLU A 49 -3.86 -4.54 -7.11
C GLU A 49 -5.36 -4.21 -7.13
N MET A 50 -6.15 -4.95 -6.34
CA MET A 50 -7.60 -4.72 -6.23
C MET A 50 -7.89 -3.33 -5.63
N SER A 51 -7.22 -2.96 -4.54
CA SER A 51 -7.45 -1.68 -3.87
C SER A 51 -7.12 -0.50 -4.78
N MET A 52 -5.99 -0.58 -5.49
CA MET A 52 -5.60 0.41 -6.49
C MET A 52 -6.62 0.55 -7.61
N THR A 53 -7.08 -0.59 -8.15
CA THR A 53 -8.04 -0.64 -9.25
C THR A 53 -9.39 -0.03 -8.83
N GLU A 54 -9.87 -0.33 -7.63
CA GLU A 54 -11.14 0.21 -7.13
C GLU A 54 -11.04 1.72 -6.86
N ILE A 55 -9.91 2.21 -6.34
CA ILE A 55 -9.66 3.64 -6.20
C ILE A 55 -9.66 4.31 -7.58
N ARG A 56 -8.96 3.75 -8.58
CA ARG A 56 -8.89 4.31 -9.93
C ARG A 56 -10.24 4.31 -10.66
N LYS A 57 -11.13 3.35 -10.40
CA LYS A 57 -12.49 3.35 -10.98
C LYS A 57 -13.38 4.47 -10.46
N SER A 58 -13.08 5.00 -9.27
CA SER A 58 -13.84 6.11 -8.70
C SER A 58 -13.57 7.40 -9.49
N SER A 59 -14.56 8.28 -9.57
CA SER A 59 -14.47 9.53 -10.35
C SER A 59 -14.87 10.73 -9.49
N PHE A 60 -14.13 11.83 -9.62
CA PHE A 60 -14.32 13.06 -8.85
C PHE A 60 -14.18 14.28 -9.75
N GLU A 61 -14.84 15.38 -9.40
CA GLU A 61 -14.70 16.66 -10.09
C GLU A 61 -13.71 17.56 -9.34
N ILE A 62 -12.63 17.95 -10.01
CA ILE A 62 -11.61 18.88 -9.50
C ILE A 62 -11.38 19.95 -10.56
N GLU A 63 -11.53 21.22 -10.18
CA GLU A 63 -11.30 22.38 -11.07
C GLU A 63 -12.04 22.26 -12.43
N ASN A 64 -13.30 21.82 -12.40
CA ASN A 64 -14.16 21.55 -13.57
C ASN A 64 -13.66 20.42 -14.50
N LYS A 65 -12.83 19.51 -13.99
CA LYS A 65 -12.38 18.30 -14.69
C LYS A 65 -12.74 17.05 -13.91
N VAL A 66 -13.15 16.01 -14.64
CA VAL A 66 -13.38 14.70 -14.06
C VAL A 66 -12.04 13.96 -14.03
N VAL A 67 -11.63 13.55 -12.83
CA VAL A 67 -10.40 12.79 -12.58
C VAL A 67 -10.71 11.49 -11.86
N ASN A 68 -9.83 10.50 -11.97
CA ASN A 68 -9.97 9.26 -11.23
C ASN A 68 -9.62 9.42 -9.74
N GLY A 69 -9.94 8.42 -8.93
CA GLY A 69 -9.71 8.47 -7.49
C GLY A 69 -8.24 8.54 -7.07
N ILE A 70 -7.30 8.01 -7.88
CA ILE A 70 -5.87 8.10 -7.57
C ILE A 70 -5.40 9.56 -7.71
N VAL A 71 -5.75 10.22 -8.82
CA VAL A 71 -5.47 11.64 -9.01
C VAL A 71 -6.14 12.48 -7.92
N ALA A 72 -7.41 12.20 -7.60
CA ALA A 72 -8.15 12.95 -6.59
C ALA A 72 -7.51 12.86 -5.20
N LEU A 73 -7.17 11.65 -4.76
CA LEU A 73 -6.51 11.43 -3.47
C LEU A 73 -5.10 12.02 -3.45
N GLY A 74 -4.31 11.83 -4.52
CA GLY A 74 -3.00 12.45 -4.66
C GLY A 74 -3.08 13.98 -4.52
N TYR A 75 -3.98 14.61 -5.28
CA TYR A 75 -4.18 16.06 -5.24
C TYR A 75 -4.62 16.57 -3.85
N GLN A 76 -5.46 15.80 -3.14
CA GLN A 76 -5.91 16.14 -1.79
C GLN A 76 -4.80 15.97 -0.74
N LEU A 77 -4.02 14.89 -0.82
CA LEU A 77 -3.07 14.48 0.21
C LEU A 77 -1.67 15.08 0.03
N ASN A 78 -1.26 15.42 -1.19
CA ASN A 78 0.05 15.97 -1.49
C ASN A 78 -0.06 17.43 -1.96
N PRO A 79 0.24 18.43 -1.09
CA PRO A 79 0.17 19.84 -1.44
C PRO A 79 1.03 20.24 -2.64
N ASN A 80 2.11 19.50 -2.93
CA ASN A 80 2.97 19.81 -4.08
C ASN A 80 2.30 19.53 -5.42
N LEU A 81 1.35 18.58 -5.48
CA LEU A 81 0.62 18.27 -6.70
C LEU A 81 -0.34 19.39 -7.10
N LYS A 82 -0.78 20.23 -6.15
CA LYS A 82 -1.63 21.40 -6.44
C LYS A 82 -0.95 22.47 -7.28
N LYS A 83 0.38 22.39 -7.44
CA LYS A 83 1.16 23.30 -8.30
C LYS A 83 1.26 22.80 -9.75
N ILE A 84 0.80 21.59 -10.03
CA ILE A 84 0.85 20.94 -11.34
C ILE A 84 -0.52 21.07 -11.99
N ALA A 85 -0.56 21.32 -13.30
CA ALA A 85 -1.82 21.38 -14.04
C ALA A 85 -2.53 20.01 -13.99
N ILE A 86 -3.86 20.01 -13.82
CA ILE A 86 -4.66 18.77 -13.71
C ILE A 86 -4.43 17.82 -14.90
N ASP A 87 -4.26 18.34 -16.12
CA ASP A 87 -3.99 17.48 -17.30
C ASP A 87 -2.66 16.73 -17.20
N ASP A 88 -1.65 17.36 -16.62
CA ASP A 88 -0.34 16.75 -16.44
C ASP A 88 -0.37 15.74 -15.29
N LEU A 89 -1.16 15.99 -14.25
CA LEU A 89 -1.42 15.01 -13.19
C LEU A 89 -2.11 13.76 -13.72
N ILE A 90 -3.10 13.90 -14.61
CA ILE A 90 -3.79 12.76 -15.21
C ILE A 90 -2.80 11.92 -16.05
N LYS A 91 -1.97 12.56 -16.87
CA LYS A 91 -0.96 11.85 -17.67
C LYS A 91 0.07 11.14 -16.78
N LYS A 92 0.54 11.84 -15.73
CA LYS A 92 1.51 11.29 -14.79
C LYS A 92 0.93 10.12 -14.01
N GLU A 93 -0.34 10.20 -13.60
CA GLU A 93 -1.02 9.06 -12.95
C GLU A 93 -1.13 7.86 -13.88
N GLU A 94 -1.47 8.04 -15.16
CA GLU A 94 -1.52 6.92 -16.12
C GLU A 94 -0.17 6.23 -16.27
N GLU A 95 0.91 7.01 -16.38
CA GLU A 95 2.28 6.49 -16.44
C GLU A 95 2.65 5.74 -15.15
N GLU A 96 2.40 6.37 -13.99
CA GLU A 96 2.67 5.78 -12.69
C GLU A 96 1.83 4.50 -12.45
N TYR A 97 0.58 4.46 -12.90
CA TYR A 97 -0.27 3.28 -12.79
C TYR A 97 0.27 2.11 -13.61
N ASN A 98 0.67 2.34 -14.85
CA ASN A 98 1.22 1.28 -15.69
C ASN A 98 2.56 0.77 -15.13
N ASN A 99 3.42 1.68 -14.69
CA ASN A 99 4.70 1.32 -14.06
C ASN A 99 4.51 0.47 -12.80
N ILE A 100 3.59 0.83 -11.90
CA ILE A 100 3.39 0.06 -10.66
C ILE A 100 2.77 -1.31 -10.94
N ILE A 101 1.88 -1.43 -11.94
CA ILE A 101 1.33 -2.73 -12.36
C ILE A 101 2.45 -3.63 -12.89
N GLU A 102 3.30 -3.12 -13.78
CA GLU A 102 4.46 -3.88 -14.29
C GLU A 102 5.39 -4.31 -13.15
N GLU A 103 5.66 -3.42 -12.20
CA GLU A 103 6.47 -3.75 -11.03
C GLU A 103 5.83 -4.85 -10.17
N LEU A 104 4.53 -4.74 -9.87
CA LEU A 104 3.76 -5.75 -9.13
C LEU A 104 3.79 -7.11 -9.82
N GLU A 105 3.60 -7.15 -11.15
CA GLU A 105 3.68 -8.38 -11.94
C GLU A 105 5.07 -9.01 -11.93
N SER A 106 6.12 -8.20 -11.81
CA SER A 106 7.52 -8.65 -11.76
C SER A 106 8.00 -9.11 -10.38
N LEU A 107 7.19 -8.91 -9.33
CA LEU A 107 7.60 -9.25 -7.96
C LEU A 107 7.87 -10.75 -7.81
N LYS A 108 9.02 -11.07 -7.23
CA LYS A 108 9.34 -12.43 -6.77
C LYS A 108 8.71 -12.62 -5.39
N LEU A 109 7.57 -13.32 -5.37
CA LEU A 109 6.83 -13.64 -4.16
C LEU A 109 7.38 -14.91 -3.51
N GLU A 110 7.14 -15.04 -2.21
CA GLU A 110 7.44 -16.26 -1.46
C GLU A 110 6.47 -17.39 -1.82
N ASP A 111 6.89 -18.63 -1.57
CA ASP A 111 6.06 -19.82 -1.81
C ASP A 111 4.81 -19.78 -0.92
N ASN A 112 3.64 -19.99 -1.53
CA ASN A 112 2.34 -19.96 -0.86
C ASN A 112 2.24 -20.94 0.32
N GLU A 113 2.93 -22.07 0.27
CA GLU A 113 2.92 -23.10 1.31
C GLU A 113 3.99 -22.88 2.38
N LYS A 114 4.90 -21.92 2.18
CA LYS A 114 5.87 -21.52 3.20
C LYS A 114 5.12 -20.97 4.42
N THR A 115 5.67 -21.27 5.59
CA THR A 115 5.17 -20.75 6.87
C THR A 115 6.10 -19.68 7.41
N ILE A 116 5.51 -18.73 8.14
CA ILE A 116 6.16 -17.55 8.71
C ILE A 116 5.72 -17.41 10.16
N ASP A 117 6.62 -17.03 11.06
CA ASP A 117 6.27 -16.78 12.46
C ASP A 117 5.76 -15.34 12.60
N LEU A 118 4.60 -15.16 13.23
CA LEU A 118 4.05 -13.81 13.41
C LEU A 118 4.96 -12.86 14.21
N ASN A 119 5.94 -13.38 14.95
CA ASN A 119 6.92 -12.60 15.71
C ASN A 119 8.26 -12.39 15.00
N GLU A 120 8.42 -12.81 13.74
CA GLU A 120 9.66 -12.56 13.01
C GLU A 120 9.75 -11.12 12.50
N ASN A 121 10.97 -10.64 12.30
CA ASN A 121 11.26 -9.25 11.93
C ASN A 121 11.74 -9.10 10.47
N ASP A 122 11.75 -10.18 9.69
CA ASP A 122 12.15 -10.15 8.28
C ASP A 122 11.03 -9.58 7.38
N TYR A 123 9.79 -9.58 7.90
CA TYR A 123 8.59 -9.11 7.21
C TYR A 123 7.78 -8.16 8.10
N LEU A 124 7.01 -7.30 7.43
CA LEU A 124 5.93 -6.55 8.03
C LEU A 124 4.65 -7.37 7.87
N ILE A 125 4.05 -7.78 8.98
CA ILE A 125 2.88 -8.66 8.97
C ILE A 125 1.72 -7.94 9.63
N TYR A 126 0.64 -7.79 8.88
CA TYR A 126 -0.60 -7.19 9.35
C TYR A 126 -1.72 -8.21 9.32
N LYS A 127 -2.43 -8.36 10.44
CA LYS A 127 -3.68 -9.11 10.48
C LYS A 127 -4.81 -8.24 9.93
N LEU A 128 -5.53 -8.75 8.96
CA LEU A 128 -6.68 -8.10 8.34
C LEU A 128 -7.94 -8.51 9.10
N GLU A 129 -8.55 -7.56 9.81
CA GLU A 129 -9.78 -7.78 10.56
C GLU A 129 -10.91 -6.95 9.95
N LYS A 130 -12.10 -7.55 9.80
CA LYS A 130 -13.28 -6.79 9.39
C LYS A 130 -13.88 -6.11 10.62
N ASP A 131 -13.98 -4.78 10.55
CA ASP A 131 -14.73 -3.97 11.50
C ASP A 131 -15.89 -3.30 10.76
N HIS A 132 -17.10 -3.82 10.99
CA HIS A 132 -18.33 -3.44 10.30
C HIS A 132 -18.20 -3.54 8.77
N HIS A 133 -17.94 -2.40 8.11
CA HIS A 133 -17.84 -2.26 6.66
C HIS A 133 -16.41 -2.01 6.17
N VAL A 134 -15.42 -1.98 7.08
CA VAL A 134 -14.04 -1.61 6.78
C VAL A 134 -13.09 -2.74 7.17
N THR A 135 -12.07 -2.97 6.36
CA THR A 135 -10.95 -3.85 6.72
C THR A 135 -9.91 -3.03 7.45
N ILE A 136 -9.57 -3.42 8.68
CA ILE A 136 -8.52 -2.81 9.48
C ILE A 136 -7.29 -3.72 9.43
N ALA A 137 -6.13 -3.14 9.10
CA ALA A 137 -4.84 -3.80 9.20
C ALA A 137 -4.24 -3.56 10.59
N LYS A 138 -4.01 -4.64 11.36
CA LYS A 138 -3.40 -4.58 12.69
C LYS A 138 -2.01 -5.20 12.67
N PRO A 139 -0.95 -4.48 13.08
CA PRO A 139 0.39 -5.05 13.21
C PRO A 139 0.38 -6.29 14.10
N THR A 140 1.03 -7.38 13.70
CA THR A 140 1.07 -8.62 14.50
C THR A 140 2.18 -8.64 15.54
N ASN A 141 3.20 -7.80 15.39
CA ASN A 141 4.35 -7.72 16.29
C ASN A 141 4.88 -6.29 16.46
N GLU A 142 5.78 -6.11 17.42
CA GLU A 142 6.39 -4.81 17.76
C GLU A 142 7.20 -4.21 16.61
N PHE A 143 7.85 -5.06 15.79
CA PHE A 143 8.61 -4.60 14.63
C PHE A 143 7.71 -3.93 13.60
N THR A 144 6.61 -4.60 13.23
CA THR A 144 5.61 -4.08 12.31
C THR A 144 4.91 -2.85 12.90
N GLN A 145 4.62 -2.85 14.19
CA GLN A 145 4.02 -1.71 14.86
C GLN A 145 4.94 -0.49 14.83
N ALA A 146 6.24 -0.67 15.10
CA ALA A 146 7.21 0.41 15.07
C ALA A 146 7.39 1.01 13.67
N HIS A 147 7.35 0.18 12.62
CA HIS A 147 7.36 0.65 11.23
C HIS A 147 6.07 1.42 10.90
N HIS A 148 4.91 0.85 11.22
CA HIS A 148 3.61 1.49 10.98
C HIS A 148 3.50 2.88 11.63
N LEU A 149 3.93 3.00 12.90
CA LEU A 149 3.95 4.29 13.60
C LEU A 149 4.90 5.30 12.94
N LYS A 150 6.07 4.87 12.46
CA LYS A 150 7.01 5.74 11.73
C LYS A 150 6.42 6.26 10.43
N GLU A 151 5.70 5.43 9.68
CA GLU A 151 5.03 5.90 8.46
C GLU A 151 3.90 6.90 8.78
N ILE A 152 3.13 6.68 9.85
CA ILE A 152 2.14 7.67 10.32
C ILE A 152 2.81 9.00 10.67
N GLU A 153 3.92 8.99 11.43
CA GLU A 153 4.65 10.20 11.79
C GLU A 153 5.22 10.93 10.56
N LYS A 154 5.71 10.18 9.57
CA LYS A 154 6.21 10.73 8.30
C LYS A 154 5.08 11.43 7.54
N LEU A 155 3.91 10.81 7.44
CA LEU A 155 2.72 11.40 6.82
C LEU A 155 2.24 12.66 7.56
N ALA A 156 2.21 12.62 8.90
CA ALA A 156 1.84 13.77 9.72
C ALA A 156 2.78 14.98 9.54
N LYS A 157 4.08 14.74 9.35
CA LYS A 157 5.08 15.80 9.06
C LYS A 157 4.96 16.35 7.64
N GLN A 158 4.47 15.55 6.70
CA GLN A 158 4.25 15.98 5.31
C GLN A 158 2.98 16.81 5.15
N SER A 159 1.95 16.59 5.96
CA SER A 159 0.70 17.35 5.92
C SER A 159 0.76 18.72 6.61
N THR A 160 1.82 18.99 7.39
CA THR A 160 2.03 20.26 8.12
C THR A 160 3.00 21.23 7.45
N LYS A 161 3.48 20.93 6.23
CA LYS A 161 4.31 21.81 5.40
C LYS A 161 3.53 22.37 4.21
#